data_AF-A0ABD5Z6R9-F1
#
_entry.id   AF-A0ABD5Z6R9-F1
#
_cell.length_a   1.000
_cell.length_b   1.000
_cell.length_c   1.000
_cell.angle_alpha   90.00
_cell.angle_beta   90.00
_cell.angle_gamma   90.00
#
_symmetry.space_group_name_H-M   'P 1'
#
loop_
_entity.id
_entity.type
_entity.pdbx_description
1 polymer ?
#
loop_
_entity_poly.entity_id
_entity_poly.type
_entity_poly.pdbx_seq_one_letter_code
_entity_poly.pdbx_strand_id
1 'polypeptide(L)'
;MRETLDSFDYGDATITIVFDTGGPVGSDHLVIVNGDDYLVNRWFYFDEFNQRYAENFAKKIVDDEAYRQASLDGTADWKQVAEIYEEAARRIFDIFQDAGLIGYRAGDEQEEQRYREAKDTWERLCREIFAEVKDRIRNDDSLDGLDEYIETRVEQARRKADDLAD
;
A
#
# COMPACT_ATOMS: atom_id res chain seq x y z
N MET A 1 -0.11 -5.68 14.79
CA MET A 1 -1.02 -5.13 15.81
C MET A 1 -2.18 -4.49 15.08
N ARG A 2 -3.41 -4.67 15.55
CA ARG A 2 -4.60 -4.09 14.93
C ARG A 2 -5.47 -3.42 15.99
N GLU A 3 -5.86 -2.18 15.74
CA GLU A 3 -6.64 -1.35 16.66
C GLU A 3 -7.65 -0.50 15.89
N THR A 4 -8.89 -0.42 16.40
CA THR A 4 -9.88 0.51 15.89
C THR A 4 -9.59 1.89 16.45
N LEU A 5 -9.31 2.86 15.58
CA LEU A 5 -9.10 4.26 15.95
C LEU A 5 -10.42 5.00 16.11
N ASP A 6 -11.37 4.73 15.22
CA ASP A 6 -12.68 5.37 15.21
C ASP A 6 -13.72 4.46 14.56
N SER A 7 -14.98 4.63 14.94
CA SER A 7 -16.12 3.94 14.35
C SER A 7 -17.38 4.78 14.50
N PHE A 8 -18.09 5.01 13.41
CA PHE A 8 -19.34 5.76 13.41
C PHE A 8 -20.27 5.32 12.28
N ASP A 9 -21.56 5.54 12.47
CA ASP A 9 -22.57 5.28 11.44
C ASP A 9 -22.77 6.52 10.58
N TYR A 10 -22.95 6.32 9.28
CA TYR A 10 -23.25 7.36 8.31
C TYR A 10 -24.12 6.81 7.18
N GLY A 11 -25.32 7.38 7.00
CA GLY A 11 -26.29 6.84 6.05
C GLY A 11 -26.72 5.43 6.43
N ASP A 12 -26.56 4.51 5.49
CA ASP A 12 -26.82 3.07 5.62
C ASP A 12 -25.58 2.25 6.01
N ALA A 13 -24.45 2.90 6.30
CA ALA A 13 -23.18 2.22 6.54
C ALA A 13 -22.59 2.47 7.93
N THR A 14 -21.91 1.47 8.45
CA THR A 14 -20.95 1.62 9.54
C THR A 14 -19.55 1.82 8.96
N ILE A 15 -18.89 2.90 9.36
CA ILE A 15 -17.53 3.24 8.95
C ILE A 15 -16.59 2.94 10.11
N THR A 16 -15.50 2.23 9.84
CA THR A 16 -14.47 1.91 10.82
C THR A 16 -13.09 2.32 10.29
N ILE A 17 -12.37 3.11 11.07
CA ILE A 17 -10.99 3.49 10.80
C ILE A 17 -10.09 2.64 11.71
N VAL A 18 -9.13 1.95 11.11
CA VAL A 18 -8.30 0.95 11.77
C VAL A 18 -6.83 1.29 11.56
N PHE A 19 -6.04 1.21 12.63
CA PHE A 19 -4.59 1.11 12.56
C PHE A 19 -4.21 -0.39 12.52
N ASP A 20 -3.51 -0.83 11.49
CA ASP A 20 -3.13 -2.24 11.30
C ASP A 20 -1.71 -2.36 10.72
N THR A 21 -0.75 -2.73 11.57
CA THR A 21 0.65 -2.93 11.16
C THR A 21 0.89 -4.22 10.37
N GLY A 22 -0.14 -5.04 10.18
CA GLY A 22 -0.11 -6.24 9.33
C GLY A 22 -0.60 -5.98 7.90
N GLY A 23 -0.86 -4.72 7.55
CA GLY A 23 -1.28 -4.32 6.22
C GLY A 23 -0.18 -4.44 5.16
N PRO A 24 -0.50 -4.05 3.91
CA PRO A 24 0.47 -4.01 2.82
C PRO A 24 1.63 -3.06 3.11
N VAL A 25 2.74 -3.21 2.36
CA VAL A 25 3.95 -2.40 2.51
C VAL A 25 3.62 -0.92 2.43
N GLY A 26 4.15 -0.14 3.37
CA GLY A 26 3.91 1.29 3.43
C GLY A 26 2.50 1.66 3.90
N SER A 27 1.67 0.72 4.37
CA SER A 27 0.35 1.03 4.91
C SER A 27 0.20 0.55 6.35
N ASP A 28 -0.36 1.42 7.18
CA ASP A 28 -0.71 1.15 8.57
C ASP A 28 -2.12 1.62 8.92
N HIS A 29 -2.85 2.24 7.98
CA HIS A 29 -4.21 2.72 8.19
C HIS A 29 -5.16 2.17 7.12
N LEU A 30 -6.29 1.65 7.57
CA LEU A 30 -7.36 1.08 6.76
C LEU A 30 -8.69 1.76 7.09
N VAL A 31 -9.45 2.12 6.07
CA VAL A 31 -10.88 2.43 6.21
C VAL A 31 -11.70 1.27 5.71
N ILE A 32 -12.67 0.87 6.52
CA ILE A 32 -13.68 -0.14 6.20
C ILE A 32 -15.02 0.59 6.16
N VAL A 33 -15.71 0.56 5.02
CA VAL A 33 -17.07 1.05 4.85
C VAL A 33 -17.97 -0.16 4.63
N ASN A 34 -18.81 -0.45 5.63
CA ASN A 34 -19.70 -1.60 5.64
C ASN A 34 -21.16 -1.13 5.54
N GLY A 35 -21.70 -1.14 4.32
CA GLY A 35 -23.11 -0.85 4.05
C GLY A 35 -23.99 -2.10 4.12
N ASP A 36 -25.28 -1.95 3.82
CA ASP A 36 -26.24 -3.05 3.87
C ASP A 36 -25.92 -4.17 2.85
N ASP A 37 -25.43 -3.81 1.66
CA ASP A 37 -25.13 -4.73 0.56
C ASP A 37 -23.74 -4.55 -0.07
N TYR A 38 -22.88 -3.71 0.50
CA TYR A 38 -21.52 -3.47 0.01
C TYR A 38 -20.48 -3.39 1.13
N LEU A 39 -19.26 -3.79 0.80
CA LEU A 39 -18.09 -3.66 1.68
C LEU A 39 -16.93 -3.08 0.87
N VAL A 40 -16.48 -1.88 1.25
CA VAL A 40 -15.32 -1.23 0.64
C VAL A 40 -14.21 -1.08 1.67
N ASN A 41 -13.06 -1.66 1.37
CA ASN A 41 -11.85 -1.57 2.17
C ASN A 41 -10.79 -0.78 1.42
N ARG A 42 -10.21 0.24 2.07
CA ARG A 42 -9.14 1.05 1.48
C ARG A 42 -7.98 1.24 2.46
N TRP A 43 -6.83 0.71 2.08
CA TRP A 43 -5.55 1.03 2.69
C TRP A 43 -5.08 2.43 2.26
N PHE A 44 -4.46 3.14 3.20
CA PHE A 44 -3.81 4.43 2.95
C PHE A 44 -2.30 4.20 2.97
N TYR A 45 -1.64 4.58 1.88
CA TYR A 45 -0.23 4.27 1.65
C TYR A 45 0.66 5.46 1.98
N PHE A 46 1.79 5.20 2.63
CA PHE A 46 2.79 6.15 3.06
C PHE A 46 2.14 7.34 3.79
N ASP A 47 2.34 8.55 3.28
CA ASP A 47 1.86 9.78 3.90
C ASP A 47 0.43 10.14 3.46
N GLU A 48 -0.33 9.22 2.87
CA GLU A 48 -1.70 9.48 2.43
C GLU A 48 -2.70 9.61 3.59
N PHE A 49 -2.44 8.97 4.73
CA PHE A 49 -3.42 8.96 5.80
C PHE A 49 -3.57 10.33 6.44
N ASN A 50 -4.81 10.80 6.44
CA ASN A 50 -5.27 11.93 7.23
C ASN A 50 -6.71 11.61 7.64
N GLN A 51 -7.04 11.71 8.93
CA GLN A 51 -8.35 11.30 9.43
C GLN A 51 -9.52 11.97 8.69
N ARG A 52 -9.42 13.28 8.42
CA ARG A 52 -10.46 14.00 7.67
C ARG A 52 -10.56 13.52 6.22
N TYR A 53 -9.44 13.18 5.60
CA TYR A 53 -9.44 12.60 4.25
C TYR A 53 -10.07 11.20 4.23
N ALA A 54 -9.76 10.37 5.23
CA ALA A 54 -10.34 9.05 5.42
C ALA A 54 -11.87 9.11 5.62
N GLU A 55 -12.36 10.02 6.47
CA GLU A 55 -13.79 10.25 6.65
C GLU A 55 -14.48 10.75 5.38
N ASN A 56 -13.87 11.69 4.65
CA ASN A 56 -14.43 12.20 3.39
C ASN A 56 -14.50 11.10 2.32
N PHE A 57 -13.48 10.24 2.24
CA PHE A 57 -13.52 9.06 1.38
C PHE A 57 -14.69 8.16 1.74
N ALA A 58 -14.85 7.84 3.03
CA ALA A 58 -15.91 6.96 3.50
C ALA A 58 -17.30 7.53 3.19
N LYS A 59 -17.54 8.81 3.49
CA LYS A 59 -18.79 9.50 3.16
C LYS A 59 -19.06 9.52 1.66
N LYS A 60 -18.02 9.74 0.83
CA LYS A 60 -18.16 9.67 -0.62
C LYS A 60 -18.59 8.27 -1.11
N ILE A 61 -18.07 7.19 -0.53
CA ILE A 61 -18.53 5.82 -0.84
C ILE A 61 -20.02 5.65 -0.54
N VAL A 62 -20.52 6.23 0.56
CA VAL A 62 -21.94 6.15 0.93
C VAL A 62 -22.81 7.01 0.01
N ASP A 63 -22.44 8.28 -0.18
CA ASP A 63 -23.27 9.29 -0.86
C ASP A 63 -23.25 9.19 -2.39
N ASP A 64 -22.17 8.69 -2.99
CA ASP A 64 -21.97 8.64 -4.43
C ASP A 64 -21.98 7.20 -4.94
N GLU A 65 -23.15 6.76 -5.40
CA GLU A 65 -23.35 5.40 -5.92
C GLU A 65 -22.45 5.09 -7.12
N ALA A 66 -22.20 6.04 -8.01
CA ALA A 66 -21.33 5.83 -9.16
C ALA A 66 -19.87 5.61 -8.72
N TYR A 67 -19.39 6.42 -7.76
CA TYR A 67 -18.06 6.25 -7.18
C TYR A 67 -17.94 4.96 -6.36
N ARG A 68 -19.01 4.55 -5.67
CA ARG A 68 -19.07 3.26 -4.96
C ARG A 68 -18.98 2.09 -5.93
N GLN A 69 -19.77 2.08 -7.01
CA GLN A 69 -19.69 1.04 -8.02
C GLN A 69 -18.30 0.99 -8.68
N ALA A 70 -17.74 2.14 -9.04
CA ALA A 70 -16.36 2.19 -9.55
C ALA A 70 -15.33 1.62 -8.54
N SER A 71 -15.54 1.84 -7.25
CA SER A 71 -14.68 1.28 -6.19
C SER A 71 -14.82 -0.23 -6.03
N LEU A 72 -16.03 -0.78 -6.22
CA LEU A 72 -16.30 -2.22 -6.19
C LEU A 72 -15.80 -2.92 -7.45
N ASP A 73 -15.94 -2.28 -8.61
CA ASP A 73 -15.53 -2.79 -9.92
C ASP A 73 -14.02 -2.69 -10.17
N GLY A 74 -13.25 -2.08 -9.27
CA GLY A 74 -11.81 -1.89 -9.44
C GLY A 74 -11.40 -0.68 -10.27
N THR A 75 -12.37 0.10 -10.79
CA THR A 75 -12.12 1.18 -11.75
C THR A 75 -11.92 2.55 -11.12
N ALA A 76 -12.19 2.72 -9.82
CA ALA A 76 -11.85 3.97 -9.13
C ALA A 76 -10.32 4.16 -9.06
N ASP A 77 -9.84 5.39 -9.27
CA ASP A 77 -8.40 5.74 -9.32
C ASP A 77 -7.60 5.13 -8.16
N TRP A 78 -8.10 5.25 -6.93
CA TRP A 78 -7.40 4.74 -5.75
C TRP A 78 -7.24 3.22 -5.77
N LYS A 79 -8.19 2.52 -6.39
CA LYS A 79 -8.22 1.06 -6.44
C LYS A 79 -7.26 0.55 -7.50
N GLN A 80 -7.24 1.18 -8.67
CA GLN A 80 -6.24 0.93 -9.71
C GLN A 80 -4.80 1.19 -9.20
N VAL A 81 -4.59 2.30 -8.47
CA VAL A 81 -3.30 2.59 -7.83
C VAL A 81 -2.89 1.48 -6.87
N ALA A 82 -3.80 1.06 -5.99
CA ALA A 82 -3.52 0.02 -5.00
C ALA A 82 -3.17 -1.31 -5.67
N GLU A 83 -3.90 -1.73 -6.70
CA GLU A 83 -3.67 -3.00 -7.39
C GLU A 83 -2.29 -3.07 -8.04
N ILE A 84 -1.92 -2.06 -8.84
CA ILE A 84 -0.60 -2.01 -9.50
C ILE A 84 0.53 -1.93 -8.47
N TYR A 85 0.35 -1.08 -7.44
CA TYR A 85 1.36 -0.92 -6.40
C TYR A 85 1.55 -2.21 -5.58
N GLU A 86 0.49 -2.84 -5.11
CA GLU A 86 0.55 -4.03 -4.25
C GLU A 86 1.23 -5.20 -4.98
N GLU A 87 0.98 -5.37 -6.27
CA GLU A 87 1.68 -6.36 -7.09
C GLU A 87 3.19 -6.07 -7.14
N ALA A 88 3.57 -4.83 -7.45
CA ALA A 88 4.97 -4.45 -7.54
C ALA A 88 5.69 -4.55 -6.18
N ALA A 89 5.03 -4.11 -5.10
CA ALA A 89 5.57 -4.17 -3.74
C ALA A 89 5.79 -5.61 -3.27
N ARG A 90 4.88 -6.53 -3.64
CA ARG A 90 5.02 -7.97 -3.35
C ARG A 90 6.25 -8.55 -4.04
N ARG A 91 6.46 -8.23 -5.32
CA ARG A 91 7.64 -8.71 -6.06
C ARG A 91 8.95 -8.28 -5.43
N ILE A 92 9.02 -7.04 -4.93
CA ILE A 92 10.20 -6.54 -4.21
C ILE A 92 10.35 -7.23 -2.86
N PHE A 93 9.26 -7.43 -2.12
CA PHE A 93 9.29 -8.14 -0.85
C PHE A 93 9.84 -9.57 -1.01
N ASP A 94 9.33 -10.32 -1.98
CA ASP A 94 9.72 -11.71 -2.23
C ASP A 94 11.24 -11.80 -2.49
N ILE A 95 11.84 -10.84 -3.20
CA ILE A 95 13.30 -10.77 -3.43
C ILE A 95 14.08 -10.70 -2.11
N PHE A 96 13.73 -9.78 -1.22
CA PHE A 96 14.43 -9.64 0.07
C PHE A 96 14.12 -10.82 0.99
N GLN A 97 12.92 -11.39 0.93
CA GLN A 97 12.54 -12.56 1.70
C GLN A 97 13.35 -13.78 1.28
N ASP A 98 13.47 -14.04 -0.02
CA ASP A 98 14.20 -15.19 -0.57
C ASP A 98 15.71 -15.09 -0.29
N ALA A 99 16.25 -13.88 -0.22
CA ALA A 99 17.62 -13.61 0.21
C ALA A 99 17.84 -13.75 1.72
N GLY A 100 16.79 -14.03 2.51
CA GLY A 100 16.87 -14.14 3.97
C GLY A 100 17.08 -12.81 4.69
N LEU A 101 16.75 -11.69 4.05
CA LEU A 101 16.97 -10.33 4.55
C LEU A 101 15.74 -9.74 5.27
N ILE A 102 14.68 -10.54 5.44
CA ILE A 102 13.46 -10.15 6.17
C ILE A 102 13.53 -10.72 7.60
N GLY A 103 14.04 -9.90 8.51
CA GLY A 103 14.26 -10.23 9.91
C GLY A 103 15.75 -10.47 10.23
N TYR A 104 16.04 -10.60 11.53
CA TYR A 104 17.39 -10.83 12.04
C TYR A 104 17.33 -11.52 13.40
N ARG A 105 18.42 -12.15 13.82
CA ARG A 105 18.54 -12.69 15.17
C ARG A 105 18.95 -11.62 16.16
N ALA A 106 18.21 -11.52 17.26
CA ALA A 106 18.56 -10.59 18.34
C ALA A 106 19.96 -10.89 18.89
N GLY A 107 20.83 -9.89 18.89
CA GLY A 107 22.23 -10.00 19.30
C GLY A 107 23.22 -10.30 18.17
N ASP A 108 22.75 -10.48 16.93
CA ASP A 108 23.60 -10.51 15.75
C ASP A 108 23.58 -9.12 15.07
N GLU A 109 24.60 -8.31 15.36
CA GLU A 109 24.71 -6.94 14.83
C GLU A 109 24.84 -6.90 13.31
N GLN A 110 25.43 -7.94 12.69
CA GLN A 110 25.64 -7.99 11.25
C GLN A 110 24.34 -8.33 10.52
N GLU A 111 23.58 -9.31 11.01
CA GLU A 111 22.23 -9.58 10.48
C GLU A 111 21.31 -8.37 10.69
N GLU A 112 21.37 -7.71 11.85
CA GLU A 112 20.57 -6.51 12.12
C GLU A 112 20.89 -5.37 11.16
N GLN A 113 22.18 -5.12 10.88
CA GLN A 113 22.58 -4.10 9.91
C GLN A 113 22.05 -4.43 8.51
N ARG A 114 22.24 -5.67 8.04
CA ARG A 114 21.77 -6.11 6.71
C ARG A 114 20.25 -5.99 6.59
N TYR A 115 19.51 -6.39 7.61
CA TYR A 115 18.06 -6.20 7.67
C TYR A 115 17.66 -4.73 7.54
N ARG A 116 18.32 -3.83 8.30
CA ARG A 116 18.01 -2.40 8.25
C ARG A 116 18.28 -1.82 6.85
N GLU A 117 19.42 -2.15 6.24
CA GLU A 117 19.74 -1.70 4.88
C GLU A 117 18.79 -2.25 3.82
N ALA A 118 18.39 -3.52 3.94
CA ALA A 118 17.40 -4.15 3.07
C ALA A 118 16.03 -3.46 3.22
N LYS A 119 15.58 -3.25 4.46
CA LYS A 119 14.33 -2.58 4.77
C LYS A 119 14.28 -1.15 4.23
N ASP A 120 15.34 -0.36 4.45
CA ASP A 120 15.42 1.02 3.96
C ASP A 120 15.35 1.08 2.42
N THR A 121 16.03 0.14 1.74
CA THR A 121 15.98 0.02 0.29
C THR A 121 14.59 -0.38 -0.19
N TRP A 122 14.00 -1.40 0.43
CA TRP A 122 12.66 -1.88 0.13
C TRP A 122 11.61 -0.77 0.25
N GLU A 123 11.60 -0.06 1.40
CA GLU A 123 10.65 1.02 1.63
C GLU A 123 10.81 2.15 0.61
N ARG A 124 12.05 2.55 0.31
CA ARG A 124 12.33 3.57 -0.71
C ARG A 124 11.79 3.17 -2.08
N LEU A 125 12.07 1.95 -2.55
CA LEU A 125 11.64 1.48 -3.87
C LEU A 125 10.11 1.39 -3.95
N CYS A 126 9.45 0.88 -2.91
CA CYS A 126 8.00 0.85 -2.84
C CYS A 126 7.40 2.27 -2.86
N ARG A 127 7.99 3.22 -2.13
CA ARG A 127 7.55 4.61 -2.12
C ARG A 127 7.67 5.28 -3.50
N GLU A 128 8.76 5.02 -4.22
CA GLU A 128 8.96 5.52 -5.59
C GLU A 128 7.89 4.97 -6.55
N ILE A 129 7.64 3.66 -6.53
CA ILE A 129 6.61 3.04 -7.36
C ILE A 129 5.23 3.59 -7.04
N PHE A 130 4.88 3.66 -5.76
CA PHE A 130 3.58 4.18 -5.35
C PHE A 130 3.35 5.61 -5.84
N ALA A 131 4.34 6.49 -5.68
CA ALA A 131 4.25 7.86 -6.14
C ALA A 131 4.05 7.94 -7.67
N GLU A 132 4.84 7.20 -8.44
CA GLU A 132 4.75 7.16 -9.90
C GLU A 132 3.38 6.67 -10.38
N VAL A 133 2.91 5.54 -9.84
CA VAL A 133 1.61 4.94 -10.18
C VAL A 133 0.48 5.92 -9.85
N LYS A 134 0.52 6.49 -8.65
CA LYS A 134 -0.47 7.45 -8.16
C LYS A 134 -0.53 8.71 -9.02
N ASP A 135 0.62 9.28 -9.36
CA ASP A 135 0.67 10.51 -10.15
C ASP A 135 0.11 10.27 -11.55
N ARG A 136 0.49 9.17 -12.21
CA ARG A 136 -0.03 8.87 -13.55
C ARG A 136 -1.53 8.67 -13.56
N ILE A 137 -2.05 7.84 -12.65
CA ILE A 137 -3.49 7.55 -12.60
C ILE A 137 -4.29 8.80 -12.24
N ARG A 138 -3.85 9.60 -11.25
CA ARG A 138 -4.60 10.79 -10.82
C ARG A 138 -4.56 11.94 -11.81
N ASN A 139 -3.52 12.02 -12.63
CA ASN A 139 -3.40 13.05 -13.66
C ASN A 139 -3.95 12.61 -15.03
N ASP A 140 -4.48 11.38 -15.14
CA ASP A 140 -4.89 10.78 -16.42
C ASP A 140 -3.72 10.74 -17.44
N ASP A 141 -2.49 10.56 -16.93
CA ASP A 141 -1.31 10.40 -17.76
C ASP A 141 -1.21 8.97 -18.31
N SER A 142 -0.48 8.80 -19.41
CA SER A 142 -0.27 7.47 -20.00
C SER A 142 0.46 6.52 -19.03
N LEU A 143 -0.03 5.28 -18.98
CA LEU A 143 0.64 4.17 -18.29
C LEU A 143 1.79 3.57 -19.11
N ASP A 144 2.05 4.07 -20.33
CA ASP A 144 3.16 3.61 -21.17
C ASP A 144 4.51 3.70 -20.42
N GLY A 145 5.26 2.61 -20.43
CA GLY A 145 6.55 2.53 -19.74
C GLY A 145 6.48 2.41 -18.21
N LEU A 146 5.27 2.30 -17.63
CA LEU A 146 5.13 2.03 -16.19
C LEU A 146 5.72 0.66 -15.83
N ASP A 147 5.49 -0.36 -16.66
CA ASP A 147 6.07 -1.69 -16.46
C ASP A 147 7.60 -1.62 -16.42
N GLU A 148 8.24 -0.92 -17.37
CA GLU A 148 9.69 -0.75 -17.40
C GLU A 148 10.22 0.02 -16.17
N TYR A 149 9.46 1.04 -15.72
CA TYR A 149 9.77 1.77 -14.49
C TYR A 149 9.76 0.83 -13.28
N ILE A 150 8.72 -0.01 -13.15
CA ILE A 150 8.57 -0.99 -12.08
C ILE A 150 9.69 -2.04 -12.17
N GLU A 151 9.96 -2.61 -13.35
CA GLU A 151 11.03 -3.58 -13.56
C GLU A 151 12.39 -3.03 -13.15
N THR A 152 12.67 -1.76 -13.45
CA THR A 152 13.90 -1.10 -13.04
C THR A 152 14.06 -1.07 -11.51
N ARG A 153 12.98 -0.87 -10.75
CA ARG A 153 13.00 -0.91 -9.27
C ARG A 153 13.14 -2.34 -8.75
N VAL A 154 12.48 -3.29 -9.40
CA VAL A 154 12.63 -4.73 -9.09
C VAL A 154 14.08 -5.17 -9.31
N GLU A 155 14.74 -4.75 -10.38
CA GLU A 155 16.17 -5.03 -10.58
C GLU A 155 17.08 -4.37 -9.54
N GLN A 156 16.76 -3.13 -9.12
CA GLN A 156 17.49 -2.48 -8.04
C GLN A 156 17.36 -3.27 -6.72
N ALA A 157 16.17 -3.81 -6.43
CA ALA A 157 15.97 -4.67 -5.27
C ALA A 157 16.84 -5.94 -5.36
N ARG A 158 16.87 -6.62 -6.52
CA ARG A 158 17.70 -7.81 -6.73
C ARG A 158 19.18 -7.53 -6.49
N ARG A 159 19.73 -6.49 -7.13
CA ARG A 159 21.14 -6.12 -6.96
C ARG A 159 21.47 -5.83 -5.49
N LYS A 160 20.61 -5.10 -4.79
CA LYS A 160 20.82 -4.81 -3.37
C LYS A 160 20.70 -6.07 -2.50
N ALA A 161 19.81 -6.99 -2.83
CA ALA A 161 19.69 -8.26 -2.10
C ALA A 161 20.95 -9.13 -2.29
N ASP A 162 21.46 -9.23 -3.53
CA ASP A 162 22.71 -9.94 -3.83
C ASP A 162 23.90 -9.31 -3.07
N ASP A 163 24.02 -7.98 -3.11
CA ASP A 163 25.10 -7.23 -2.42
C ASP A 163 25.09 -7.43 -0.88
N LEU A 164 23.93 -7.73 -0.29
CA LEU A 164 23.78 -7.95 1.16
C LEU A 164 23.87 -9.42 1.57
N ALA A 165 23.69 -10.34 0.62
CA ALA A 165 23.75 -11.78 0.88
C ALA A 165 25.20 -12.30 0.95
N ASP A 166 26.13 -11.63 0.25
CA ASP A 166 27.57 -11.87 0.27
C ASP A 166 28.28 -11.41 1.56
#